data_AF-A0AAN6YBA3-F1
#
_entry.id   AF-A0AAN6YBA3-F1
#
_cell.length_a   1.000
_cell.length_b   1.000
_cell.length_c   1.000
_cell.angle_alpha   90.00
_cell.angle_beta   90.00
_cell.angle_gamma   90.00
#
_symmetry.space_group_name_H-M   'P 1'
#
loop_
_entity.id
_entity.type
_entity.pdbx_description
1 polymer ?
#
loop_
_entity_poly.entity_id
_entity_poly.type
_entity_poly.pdbx_seq_one_letter_code
_entity_poly.pdbx_strand_id
1 'polypeptide(L)'
;MLATPYESLAPEVAAGFPASPASDIWALGHCLFQLRSGEGPFENCYQVTSPADLLRYIILTLGDMPPEWQEILWDEDGMPTRDPGAGNPLEKLESMEKRPLKDLVRKIWDEPEGHVVQTGAASSLEEDDCKPDYWGDRIPYAACFEDMVWKPKAVRVDNTYMYRYNREQLAVLKELPQIPEHEADLLFDLLSKIFVYDPARRPTAEEVLGHPWFHMDA
;
A
#
# COMPACT_ATOMS: atom_id res chain seq x y z
N MET A 1 16.77 -16.13 11.33
CA MET A 1 16.23 -15.07 10.45
C MET A 1 14.78 -14.89 10.81
N LEU A 2 14.34 -13.66 11.07
CA LEU A 2 12.91 -13.37 11.21
C LEU A 2 12.28 -13.57 9.82
N ALA A 3 11.14 -14.25 9.76
CA ALA A 3 10.43 -14.49 8.51
C ALA A 3 9.77 -13.19 8.00
N THR A 4 9.49 -13.14 6.69
CA THR A 4 8.75 -12.05 6.05
C THR A 4 7.36 -11.91 6.71
N PRO A 5 6.92 -10.70 7.10
CA PRO A 5 5.57 -10.46 7.58
C PRO A 5 4.52 -10.95 6.58
N TYR A 6 3.36 -11.41 7.07
CA TYR A 6 2.31 -11.99 6.21
C TYR A 6 1.91 -11.04 5.07
N GLU A 7 1.76 -9.75 5.36
CA GLU A 7 1.39 -8.71 4.38
C GLU A 7 2.31 -8.61 3.16
N SER A 8 3.58 -8.99 3.31
CA SER A 8 4.59 -8.92 2.24
C SER A 8 4.89 -10.26 1.57
N LEU A 9 4.16 -11.34 1.92
CA LEU A 9 4.36 -12.65 1.29
C LEU A 9 3.95 -12.61 -0.19
N ALA A 10 4.79 -13.23 -1.02
CA ALA A 10 4.43 -13.53 -2.39
C ALA A 10 3.27 -14.55 -2.43
N PRO A 11 2.38 -14.46 -3.43
CA PRO A 11 1.14 -15.21 -3.40
C PRO A 11 1.37 -16.72 -3.55
N GLU A 12 2.46 -17.16 -4.20
CA GLU A 12 2.88 -18.57 -4.22
C GLU A 12 3.30 -19.07 -2.84
N VAL A 13 3.94 -18.23 -2.03
CA VAL A 13 4.37 -18.59 -0.67
C VAL A 13 3.15 -18.65 0.26
N ALA A 14 2.23 -17.69 0.12
CA ALA A 14 0.95 -17.72 0.82
C ALA A 14 0.10 -18.96 0.49
N ALA A 15 0.17 -19.42 -0.76
CA ALA A 15 -0.41 -20.66 -1.25
C ALA A 15 0.32 -21.94 -0.77
N GLY A 16 1.42 -21.82 -0.02
CA GLY A 16 2.17 -22.95 0.53
C GLY A 16 3.21 -23.53 -0.42
N PHE A 17 3.52 -22.86 -1.54
CA PHE A 17 4.63 -23.23 -2.42
C PHE A 17 5.98 -22.69 -1.88
N PRO A 18 7.12 -23.27 -2.28
CA PRO A 18 8.44 -22.82 -1.84
C PRO A 18 8.74 -21.38 -2.30
N ALA A 19 9.34 -20.60 -1.41
CA ALA A 19 9.88 -19.29 -1.77
C ALA A 19 11.06 -19.40 -2.74
N SER A 20 11.26 -18.36 -3.53
CA SER A 20 12.35 -18.22 -4.49
C SER A 20 12.86 -16.77 -4.49
N PRO A 21 13.98 -16.45 -5.19
CA PRO A 21 14.39 -15.05 -5.36
C PRO A 21 13.30 -14.16 -5.96
N ALA A 22 12.40 -14.71 -6.79
CA ALA A 22 11.26 -13.96 -7.33
C ALA A 22 10.22 -13.62 -6.25
N SER A 23 10.17 -14.37 -5.15
CA SER A 23 9.34 -14.04 -3.98
C SER A 23 9.90 -12.82 -3.23
N ASP A 24 11.24 -12.66 -3.22
CA ASP A 24 11.88 -11.45 -2.67
C ASP A 24 11.59 -10.21 -3.53
N ILE A 25 11.50 -10.37 -4.86
CA ILE A 25 11.11 -9.27 -5.77
C ILE A 25 9.67 -8.81 -5.49
N TRP A 26 8.76 -9.73 -5.17
CA TRP A 26 7.41 -9.36 -4.74
C TRP A 26 7.44 -8.54 -3.45
N ALA A 27 8.18 -9.00 -2.44
CA ALA A 27 8.33 -8.28 -1.18
C ALA A 27 8.97 -6.90 -1.37
N LEU A 28 9.93 -6.78 -2.29
CA LEU A 28 10.51 -5.50 -2.69
C LEU A 28 9.44 -4.56 -3.28
N GLY A 29 8.58 -5.05 -4.18
CA GLY A 29 7.46 -4.27 -4.70
C GLY A 29 6.51 -3.80 -3.61
N HIS A 30 6.22 -4.66 -2.63
CA HIS A 30 5.42 -4.28 -1.46
C HIS A 30 6.08 -3.13 -0.68
N CYS A 31 7.38 -3.24 -0.39
CA CYS A 31 8.13 -2.20 0.31
C CYS A 31 8.15 -0.88 -0.49
N LEU A 32 8.37 -0.92 -1.80
CA LEU A 32 8.37 0.28 -2.64
C LEU A 32 7.01 1.00 -2.59
N PHE A 33 5.92 0.25 -2.72
CA PHE A 33 4.58 0.82 -2.59
C PHE A 33 4.39 1.42 -1.20
N GLN A 34 4.65 0.65 -0.14
CA GLN A 34 4.45 1.08 1.25
C GLN A 34 5.29 2.32 1.61
N LEU A 35 6.52 2.42 1.13
CA LEU A 35 7.37 3.59 1.33
C LEU A 35 6.77 4.83 0.68
N ARG A 36 6.13 4.69 -0.49
CA ARG A 36 5.59 5.81 -1.25
C ARG A 36 4.18 6.22 -0.84
N SER A 37 3.34 5.26 -0.42
CA SER A 37 1.94 5.47 -0.01
C SER A 37 1.73 5.59 1.49
N GLY A 38 2.67 5.10 2.31
CA GLY A 38 2.52 4.94 3.76
C GLY A 38 1.78 3.67 4.21
N GLU A 39 1.13 2.95 3.29
CA GLU A 39 0.32 1.75 3.55
C GLU A 39 0.60 0.67 2.49
N GLY A 40 0.52 -0.61 2.84
CA GLY A 40 0.73 -1.73 1.92
C GLY A 40 -0.34 -1.83 0.81
N PRO A 41 0.00 -2.42 -0.35
CA PRO A 41 -0.95 -2.58 -1.45
C PRO A 41 -2.02 -3.65 -1.18
N PHE A 42 -1.74 -4.62 -0.30
CA PHE A 42 -2.58 -5.79 -0.02
C PHE A 42 -3.15 -5.81 1.40
N GLU A 43 -3.45 -4.64 1.95
CA GLU A 43 -4.07 -4.46 3.28
C GLU A 43 -5.24 -3.49 3.24
N ASN A 44 -6.14 -3.57 4.23
CA ASN A 44 -7.24 -2.61 4.43
C ASN A 44 -7.26 -2.16 5.90
N CYS A 45 -8.30 -1.46 6.34
CA CYS A 45 -8.51 -1.05 7.73
C CYS A 45 -8.59 -2.20 8.75
N TYR A 46 -8.49 -3.45 8.30
CA TYR A 46 -8.33 -4.65 9.10
C TYR A 46 -6.97 -5.28 8.81
N GLN A 47 -6.30 -5.72 9.87
CA GLN A 47 -4.99 -6.38 9.79
C GLN A 47 -5.09 -7.68 8.99
N VAL A 48 -4.10 -7.98 8.14
CA VAL A 48 -3.97 -9.28 7.48
C VAL A 48 -3.61 -10.32 8.55
N THR A 49 -4.52 -11.23 8.84
CA THR A 49 -4.37 -12.20 9.94
C THR A 49 -3.93 -13.59 9.49
N SER A 50 -4.09 -13.92 8.20
CA SER A 50 -3.77 -15.23 7.64
C SER A 50 -3.32 -15.17 6.17
N PRO A 51 -2.65 -16.21 5.65
CA PRO A 51 -2.36 -16.33 4.21
C PRO A 51 -3.61 -16.33 3.32
N ALA A 52 -4.73 -16.92 3.77
CA ALA A 52 -6.00 -16.85 3.06
C ALA A 52 -6.49 -15.40 2.92
N ASP A 53 -6.40 -14.60 3.99
CA ASP A 53 -6.77 -13.18 3.97
C ASP A 53 -5.89 -12.39 3.01
N LEU A 54 -4.58 -12.64 3.03
CA LEU A 54 -3.66 -12.02 2.09
C LEU A 54 -4.06 -12.29 0.64
N LEU A 55 -4.30 -13.55 0.27
CA LEU A 55 -4.67 -13.89 -1.10
C LEU A 55 -5.99 -13.25 -1.53
N ARG A 56 -6.95 -13.08 -0.62
CA ARG A 56 -8.18 -12.32 -0.90
C ARG A 56 -7.86 -10.87 -1.28
N TYR A 57 -6.98 -10.19 -0.55
CA TYR A 57 -6.56 -8.82 -0.89
C TYR A 57 -5.78 -8.75 -2.20
N ILE A 58 -4.95 -9.75 -2.49
CA ILE A 58 -4.25 -9.85 -3.77
C ILE A 58 -5.27 -10.02 -4.91
N ILE A 59 -6.29 -10.86 -4.76
CA ILE A 59 -7.36 -11.04 -5.76
C ILE A 59 -8.15 -9.74 -5.97
N LEU A 60 -8.48 -9.02 -4.90
CA LEU A 60 -9.17 -7.72 -5.02
C LEU A 60 -8.33 -6.66 -5.77
N THR A 61 -7.00 -6.80 -5.77
CA THR A 61 -6.05 -5.83 -6.31
C THR A 61 -5.59 -6.17 -7.73
N LEU A 62 -5.35 -7.46 -8.01
CA LEU A 62 -4.77 -7.95 -9.27
C LEU A 62 -5.78 -8.70 -10.15
N GLY A 63 -6.93 -9.10 -9.59
CA GLY A 63 -7.93 -9.94 -10.27
C GLY A 63 -7.81 -11.41 -9.91
N ASP A 64 -8.49 -12.27 -10.66
CA ASP A 64 -8.60 -13.69 -10.33
C ASP A 64 -7.23 -14.40 -10.36
N MET A 65 -7.00 -15.24 -9.35
CA MET A 65 -5.81 -16.09 -9.27
C MET A 65 -5.82 -17.20 -10.35
N PRO A 66 -4.64 -17.73 -10.74
CA PRO A 66 -4.53 -18.83 -11.69
C PRO A 66 -5.42 -20.03 -11.31
N PRO A 67 -6.05 -20.72 -12.28
CA PRO A 67 -6.96 -21.84 -12.00
C PRO A 67 -6.36 -22.93 -11.10
N GLU A 68 -5.08 -23.24 -11.29
CA GLU A 68 -4.33 -24.22 -10.50
C GLU A 68 -4.28 -23.90 -9.01
N TRP A 69 -4.44 -22.62 -8.61
CA TRP A 69 -4.42 -22.21 -7.21
C TRP A 69 -5.82 -22.16 -6.60
N GLN A 70 -6.87 -22.20 -7.43
CA GLN A 70 -8.26 -22.26 -6.96
C GLN A 70 -8.59 -23.60 -6.29
N GLU A 71 -7.78 -24.62 -6.53
CA GLU A 71 -7.90 -25.95 -5.92
C GLU A 71 -7.30 -26.03 -4.50
N ILE A 72 -6.58 -24.99 -4.05
CA ILE A 72 -5.98 -24.95 -2.72
C ILE A 72 -7.08 -24.85 -1.66
N LEU A 73 -6.96 -25.71 -0.64
CA LEU A 73 -7.85 -25.72 0.51
C LEU A 73 -7.22 -24.94 1.67
N TRP A 74 -8.08 -24.32 2.48
CA TRP A 74 -7.72 -23.46 3.60
C TRP A 74 -8.39 -23.98 4.86
N ASP A 75 -7.61 -24.18 5.93
CA ASP A 75 -8.13 -24.60 7.22
C ASP A 75 -8.81 -23.45 7.99
N GLU A 76 -9.31 -23.74 9.20
CA GLU A 76 -10.01 -22.77 10.04
C GLU A 76 -9.14 -21.57 10.45
N ASP A 77 -7.81 -21.72 10.44
CA ASP A 77 -6.84 -20.68 10.75
C ASP A 77 -6.39 -19.89 9.50
N GLY A 78 -6.90 -20.25 8.31
CA GLY A 78 -6.56 -19.62 7.04
C GLY A 78 -5.19 -20.02 6.50
N MET A 79 -4.67 -21.18 6.90
CA MET A 79 -3.43 -21.76 6.40
C MET A 79 -3.71 -22.73 5.22
N PRO A 80 -2.80 -22.82 4.24
CA PRO A 80 -2.97 -23.76 3.13
C PRO A 80 -2.85 -25.21 3.63
N THR A 81 -3.83 -26.05 3.29
CA THR A 81 -3.88 -27.44 3.70
C THR A 81 -4.08 -28.38 2.51
N ARG A 82 -3.60 -29.62 2.67
CA ARG A 82 -3.80 -30.72 1.71
C ARG A 82 -4.85 -31.72 2.17
N ASP A 83 -5.42 -31.53 3.36
CA ASP A 83 -6.44 -32.41 3.92
C ASP A 83 -7.85 -31.95 3.46
N PRO A 84 -8.54 -32.72 2.60
CA PRO A 84 -9.89 -32.37 2.15
C PRO A 84 -10.94 -32.39 3.26
N GLY A 85 -10.67 -33.05 4.40
CA GLY A 85 -11.57 -33.09 5.55
C GLY A 85 -11.43 -31.91 6.50
N ALA A 86 -10.35 -31.13 6.37
CA ALA A 86 -10.00 -30.03 7.27
C ALA A 86 -9.88 -28.67 6.56
N GLY A 87 -10.14 -28.61 5.26
CA GLY A 87 -9.99 -27.39 4.47
C GLY A 87 -11.14 -27.12 3.52
N ASN A 88 -11.40 -25.84 3.27
CA ASN A 88 -12.41 -25.35 2.33
C ASN A 88 -11.74 -24.55 1.19
N PRO A 89 -12.33 -24.50 -0.01
CA PRO A 89 -11.89 -23.58 -1.05
C PRO A 89 -11.92 -22.12 -0.57
N LEU A 90 -11.08 -21.27 -1.16
CA LEU A 90 -11.07 -19.86 -0.80
C LEU A 90 -12.42 -19.22 -1.13
N GLU A 91 -13.12 -18.73 -0.10
CA GLU A 91 -14.41 -18.06 -0.26
C GLU A 91 -14.26 -16.81 -1.14
N LYS A 92 -15.15 -16.68 -2.14
CA LYS A 92 -15.14 -15.54 -3.05
C LYS A 92 -15.64 -14.29 -2.34
N LEU A 93 -14.87 -13.22 -2.44
CA LEU A 93 -15.21 -11.90 -1.89
C LEU A 93 -16.16 -11.10 -2.81
N GLU A 94 -17.28 -11.70 -3.20
CA GLU A 94 -18.22 -11.06 -4.15
C GLU A 94 -18.86 -9.77 -3.59
N SER A 95 -18.86 -9.61 -2.26
CA SER A 95 -19.40 -8.44 -1.56
C SER A 95 -18.37 -7.33 -1.31
N MET A 96 -17.08 -7.58 -1.52
CA MET A 96 -16.04 -6.57 -1.30
C MET A 96 -15.77 -5.76 -2.58
N GLU A 97 -15.51 -4.47 -2.40
CA GLU A 97 -15.18 -3.56 -3.49
C GLU A 97 -13.79 -3.88 -4.05
N LYS A 98 -13.69 -3.99 -5.39
CA LYS A 98 -12.40 -4.16 -6.07
C LYS A 98 -11.55 -2.92 -5.88
N ARG A 99 -10.24 -3.12 -5.72
CA ARG A 99 -9.25 -2.05 -5.48
C ARG A 99 -8.06 -2.23 -6.40
N PRO A 100 -8.25 -2.05 -7.72
CA PRO A 100 -7.20 -2.37 -8.68
C PRO A 100 -5.93 -1.57 -8.41
N LEU A 101 -4.77 -2.19 -8.61
CA LEU A 101 -3.46 -1.58 -8.32
C LEU A 101 -3.30 -0.16 -8.89
N LYS A 102 -3.82 0.08 -10.10
CA LYS A 102 -3.79 1.38 -10.77
C LYS A 102 -4.48 2.48 -9.96
N ASP A 103 -5.62 2.16 -9.36
CA ASP A 103 -6.38 3.11 -8.55
C ASP A 103 -5.71 3.37 -7.22
N LEU A 104 -5.03 2.36 -6.65
CA LEU A 104 -4.23 2.52 -5.45
C LEU A 104 -3.06 3.48 -5.70
N VAL A 105 -2.30 3.28 -6.78
CA VAL A 105 -1.17 4.14 -7.15
C VAL A 105 -1.62 5.58 -7.39
N ARG A 106 -2.75 5.79 -8.07
CA ARG A 106 -3.28 7.12 -8.34
C ARG A 106 -3.84 7.83 -7.10
N LYS A 107 -4.12 7.10 -6.03
CA LYS A 107 -4.58 7.68 -4.75
C LYS A 107 -3.43 8.06 -3.82
N ILE A 108 -2.18 7.75 -4.18
CA ILE A 108 -1.02 8.13 -3.39
C ILE A 108 -0.97 9.66 -3.32
N TRP A 109 -0.87 10.17 -2.10
CA TRP A 109 -0.74 11.60 -1.83
C TRP A 109 0.70 12.06 -1.96
N ASP A 110 0.84 13.34 -2.24
CA ASP A 110 2.12 14.03 -2.29
C ASP A 110 2.18 15.21 -1.32
N GLU A 111 3.39 15.66 -1.05
CA GLU A 111 3.61 16.85 -0.23
C GLU A 111 3.16 18.11 -1.00
N PRO A 112 2.23 18.91 -0.47
CA PRO A 112 1.82 20.14 -1.13
C PRO A 112 2.89 21.22 -1.04
N GLU A 113 3.07 21.96 -2.12
CA GLU A 113 3.97 23.12 -2.15
C GLU A 113 3.66 24.10 -1.01
N GLY A 114 4.69 24.44 -0.23
CA GLY A 114 4.56 25.38 0.88
C GLY A 114 3.76 24.85 2.09
N HIS A 115 3.45 23.55 2.14
CA HIS A 115 2.74 22.89 3.25
C HIS A 115 1.34 23.46 3.53
N VAL A 116 0.69 24.08 2.55
CA VAL A 116 -0.64 24.67 2.69
C VAL A 116 -1.55 24.23 1.55
N VAL A 117 -2.73 23.72 1.90
CA VAL A 117 -3.80 23.39 0.94
C VAL A 117 -5.02 24.23 1.25
N GLN A 118 -5.63 24.83 0.24
CA GLN A 118 -6.91 25.55 0.36
C GLN A 118 -7.95 24.87 -0.53
N THR A 119 -8.95 24.22 0.07
CA THR A 119 -10.03 23.53 -0.65
C THR A 119 -11.38 24.22 -0.48
N GLY A 120 -11.51 25.12 0.51
CA GLY A 120 -12.75 25.84 0.79
C GLY A 120 -13.87 24.95 1.33
N ALA A 121 -13.57 23.68 1.62
CA ALA A 121 -14.51 22.68 2.10
C ALA A 121 -14.53 22.61 3.63
N ALA A 122 -13.45 23.02 4.31
CA ALA A 122 -13.33 22.93 5.77
C ALA A 122 -13.88 24.15 6.52
N SER A 123 -14.98 24.75 6.05
CA SER A 123 -15.67 25.80 6.82
C SER A 123 -16.39 25.26 8.08
N SER A 124 -16.27 23.97 8.38
CA SER A 124 -16.98 23.28 9.47
C SER A 124 -16.08 22.52 10.45
N LEU A 125 -14.76 22.44 10.20
CA LEU A 125 -13.84 21.91 11.20
C LEU A 125 -13.44 23.08 12.11
N GLU A 126 -14.01 23.11 13.32
CA GLU A 126 -13.65 24.11 14.32
C GLU A 126 -12.14 24.09 14.55
N GLU A 127 -11.51 25.27 14.58
CA GLU A 127 -10.12 25.42 15.03
C GLU A 127 -9.98 24.77 16.41
N ASP A 128 -9.27 23.64 16.53
CA ASP A 128 -8.75 23.18 17.83
C ASP A 128 -7.52 24.05 18.20
N ASP A 129 -7.76 25.36 18.24
CA ASP A 129 -6.81 26.43 18.61
C ASP A 129 -6.43 26.35 20.11
N CYS A 130 -7.07 25.45 20.85
CA CYS A 130 -6.93 25.32 22.30
C CYS A 130 -5.78 24.41 22.73
N LYS A 131 -5.02 23.79 21.82
CA LYS A 131 -3.86 22.95 22.20
C LYS A 131 -2.53 23.55 21.76
N PRO A 132 -1.66 23.92 22.72
CA PRO A 132 -0.29 24.28 22.44
C PRO A 132 0.42 23.16 21.68
N ASP A 133 1.25 23.52 20.71
CA ASP A 133 2.14 22.59 20.01
C ASP A 133 3.28 22.17 20.95
N TYR A 134 2.98 21.24 21.88
CA TYR A 134 3.94 20.78 22.87
C TYR A 134 5.08 19.92 22.28
N TRP A 135 4.94 19.45 21.03
CA TRP A 135 5.83 18.45 20.43
C TRP A 135 6.47 18.89 19.11
N GLY A 136 6.21 20.12 18.65
CA GLY A 136 6.70 20.63 17.37
C GLY A 136 6.09 19.86 16.19
N ASP A 137 4.91 19.28 16.34
CA ASP A 137 4.25 18.43 15.34
C ASP A 137 3.87 19.24 14.09
N ARG A 138 3.69 20.56 14.22
CA ARG A 138 3.33 21.49 13.15
C ARG A 138 4.53 22.09 12.44
N ILE A 139 5.75 21.81 12.91
CA ILE A 139 6.99 22.29 12.33
C ILE A 139 7.51 21.23 11.35
N PRO A 140 7.81 21.62 10.09
CA PRO A 140 8.51 20.75 9.13
C PRO A 140 9.81 20.20 9.71
N TYR A 141 10.32 19.10 9.13
CA TYR A 141 11.64 18.62 9.51
C TYR A 141 12.72 19.64 9.15
N ALA A 142 13.90 19.51 9.78
CA ALA A 142 15.03 20.37 9.45
C ALA A 142 15.40 20.23 7.97
N ALA A 143 15.92 21.29 7.36
CA ALA A 143 16.24 21.34 5.92
C ALA A 143 17.12 20.17 5.42
N CYS A 144 17.94 19.57 6.30
CA CYS A 144 18.73 18.38 5.96
C CYS A 144 17.89 17.11 5.68
N PHE A 145 16.60 17.12 5.95
CA PHE A 145 15.64 16.04 5.70
C PHE A 145 14.55 16.42 4.71
N GLU A 146 14.55 17.66 4.18
CA GLU A 146 13.47 18.19 3.35
C GLU A 146 13.24 17.32 2.10
N ASP A 147 14.31 16.78 1.51
CA ASP A 147 14.23 15.91 0.33
C ASP A 147 14.05 14.41 0.65
N MET A 148 13.92 14.05 1.93
CA MET A 148 13.95 12.64 2.37
C MET A 148 12.73 12.24 3.21
N VAL A 149 12.21 13.15 4.03
CA VAL A 149 11.14 12.86 4.97
C VAL A 149 10.17 14.04 4.99
N TRP A 150 8.96 13.81 4.52
CA TRP A 150 7.87 14.77 4.68
C TRP A 150 7.09 14.50 5.97
N LYS A 151 6.47 15.55 6.53
CA LYS A 151 5.72 15.48 7.79
C LYS A 151 4.26 15.87 7.56
N PRO A 152 3.33 14.93 7.35
CA PRO A 152 1.93 15.24 7.08
C PRO A 152 1.27 16.14 8.14
N LYS A 153 1.67 16.03 9.42
CA LYS A 153 1.17 16.90 10.50
C LYS A 153 1.62 18.36 10.41
N ALA A 154 2.65 18.66 9.61
CA ALA A 154 3.09 20.02 9.32
C ALA A 154 2.32 20.64 8.14
N VAL A 155 1.50 19.86 7.42
CA VAL A 155 0.63 20.37 6.36
C VAL A 155 -0.63 20.98 6.95
N ARG A 156 -0.96 22.20 6.51
CA ARG A 156 -2.15 22.95 6.91
C ARG A 156 -3.18 22.95 5.79
N VAL A 157 -4.35 22.38 6.02
CA VAL A 157 -5.47 22.35 5.05
C VAL A 157 -6.60 23.24 5.55
N ASP A 158 -6.99 24.26 4.78
CA ASP A 158 -8.09 25.20 5.11
C ASP A 158 -8.02 25.78 6.55
N ASN A 159 -6.80 26.03 7.04
CA ASN A 159 -6.46 26.51 8.39
C ASN A 159 -6.42 25.44 9.52
N THR A 160 -6.61 24.16 9.21
CA THR A 160 -6.53 23.05 10.16
C THR A 160 -5.26 22.22 9.94
N TYR A 161 -4.58 21.82 11.03
CA TYR A 161 -3.49 20.85 11.00
C TYR A 161 -3.97 19.43 11.34
N MET A 162 -3.35 18.41 10.77
CA MET A 162 -3.63 17.03 11.15
C MET A 162 -3.14 16.74 12.57
N TYR A 163 -4.02 16.20 13.41
CA TYR A 163 -3.72 15.91 14.81
C TYR A 163 -3.78 14.41 15.13
N ARG A 164 -4.67 13.66 14.46
CA ARG A 164 -4.97 12.23 14.64
C ARG A 164 -5.37 11.57 13.31
N TYR A 165 -5.18 10.26 13.22
CA TYR A 165 -5.79 9.44 12.16
C TYR A 165 -7.23 9.06 12.56
N ASN A 166 -8.15 10.02 12.59
CA ASN A 166 -9.57 9.78 12.83
C ASN A 166 -10.41 9.98 11.54
N ARG A 167 -11.66 9.50 11.53
CA ARG A 167 -12.49 9.46 10.31
C ARG A 167 -12.76 10.83 9.69
N GLU A 168 -12.79 11.89 10.51
CA GLU A 168 -12.97 13.27 10.08
C GLU A 168 -11.69 13.83 9.44
N GLN A 169 -10.51 13.47 9.96
CA GLN A 169 -9.21 13.89 9.41
C GLN A 169 -8.76 13.03 8.20
N LEU A 170 -9.36 11.86 7.97
CA LEU A 170 -9.25 11.14 6.68
C LEU A 170 -9.86 11.95 5.52
N ALA A 171 -10.83 12.82 5.77
CA ALA A 171 -11.32 13.74 4.73
C ALA A 171 -10.24 14.74 4.33
N VAL A 172 -9.42 15.20 5.29
CA VAL A 172 -8.31 16.12 5.04
C VAL A 172 -7.21 15.46 4.19
N LEU A 173 -6.94 14.16 4.37
CA LEU A 173 -6.03 13.43 3.48
C LEU A 173 -6.54 13.42 2.04
N LYS A 174 -7.85 13.26 1.81
CA LYS A 174 -8.43 13.30 0.45
C LYS A 174 -8.24 14.62 -0.28
N GLU A 175 -8.02 15.69 0.46
CA GLU A 175 -7.78 17.03 -0.08
C GLU A 175 -6.31 17.27 -0.46
N LEU A 176 -5.38 16.39 -0.07
CA LEU A 176 -3.98 16.51 -0.46
C LEU A 176 -3.80 16.26 -1.95
N PRO A 177 -2.85 16.96 -2.61
CA PRO A 177 -2.52 16.67 -3.98
C PRO A 177 -2.06 15.21 -4.10
N GLN A 178 -2.36 14.60 -5.24
CA GLN A 178 -1.82 13.31 -5.61
C GLN A 178 -0.44 13.48 -6.24
N ILE A 179 0.34 12.40 -6.25
CA ILE A 179 1.63 12.37 -6.94
C ILE A 179 1.46 12.75 -8.43
N PRO A 180 2.48 13.34 -9.08
CA PRO A 180 2.40 13.70 -10.49
C PRO A 180 1.98 12.53 -11.37
N GLU A 181 1.15 12.79 -12.39
CA GLU A 181 0.59 11.73 -13.25
C GLU A 181 1.70 10.87 -13.91
N HIS A 182 2.80 11.49 -14.32
CA HIS A 182 3.97 10.80 -14.84
C HIS A 182 4.62 9.85 -13.82
N GLU A 183 4.73 10.26 -12.55
CA GLU A 183 5.22 9.38 -11.48
C GLU A 183 4.28 8.21 -11.25
N ALA A 184 2.98 8.48 -11.15
CA ALA A 184 1.96 7.46 -10.96
C ALA A 184 1.97 6.41 -12.08
N ASP A 185 2.10 6.85 -13.34
CA ASP A 185 2.14 5.95 -14.48
C ASP A 185 3.41 5.07 -14.47
N LEU A 186 4.58 5.63 -14.14
CA LEU A 186 5.83 4.88 -14.01
C LEU A 186 5.82 3.91 -12.82
N LEU A 187 5.29 4.33 -11.68
CA LEU A 187 5.18 3.48 -10.50
C LEU A 187 4.19 2.33 -10.76
N PHE A 188 3.06 2.61 -11.40
CA PHE A 188 2.12 1.58 -11.80
C PHE A 188 2.75 0.59 -12.79
N ASP A 189 3.47 1.09 -13.81
CA ASP A 189 4.17 0.25 -14.78
C ASP A 189 5.18 -0.68 -14.09
N LEU A 190 5.99 -0.16 -13.17
CA LEU A 190 6.94 -0.95 -12.37
C LEU A 190 6.23 -2.03 -11.56
N LEU A 191 5.26 -1.63 -10.73
CA LEU A 191 4.56 -2.53 -9.82
C LEU A 191 3.74 -3.58 -10.56
N SER A 192 3.17 -3.25 -11.73
CA SER A 192 2.43 -4.21 -12.56
C SER A 192 3.30 -5.34 -13.12
N LYS A 193 4.62 -5.09 -13.28
CA LYS A 193 5.60 -6.12 -13.69
C LYS A 193 6.05 -6.97 -12.51
N ILE A 194 6.12 -6.39 -11.31
CA ILE A 194 6.50 -7.10 -10.08
C ILE A 194 5.35 -7.97 -9.56
N PHE A 195 4.14 -7.41 -9.48
CA PHE A 195 2.96 -8.06 -8.92
C PHE A 195 2.28 -8.98 -9.93
N VAL A 196 3.00 -10.04 -10.28
CA VAL A 196 2.51 -11.13 -11.15
C VAL A 196 2.44 -12.41 -10.33
N TYR A 197 1.34 -13.15 -10.48
CA TYR A 197 1.12 -14.43 -9.78
C TYR A 197 2.23 -15.44 -10.07
N ASP A 198 2.58 -15.62 -11.34
CA ASP A 198 3.65 -16.52 -11.76
C ASP A 198 5.04 -15.92 -11.43
N PRO A 199 5.81 -16.51 -10.50
CA PRO A 199 7.13 -16.00 -10.13
C PRO A 199 8.13 -16.02 -11.27
N ALA A 200 7.99 -16.92 -12.27
CA ALA A 200 8.91 -17.00 -13.41
C ALA A 200 8.77 -15.81 -14.38
N ARG A 201 7.68 -15.05 -14.27
CA ARG A 201 7.40 -13.86 -15.10
C ARG A 201 7.82 -12.55 -14.43
N ARG A 202 8.24 -12.59 -13.16
CA ARG A 202 8.70 -11.40 -12.44
C ARG A 202 10.08 -10.98 -12.94
N PRO A 203 10.37 -9.67 -12.99
CA PRO A 203 11.71 -9.18 -13.32
C PRO A 203 12.72 -9.60 -12.25
N THR A 204 13.98 -9.61 -12.62
CA THR A 204 15.12 -9.69 -11.70
C THR A 204 15.33 -8.37 -10.96
N ALA A 205 16.10 -8.39 -9.86
CA ALA A 205 16.44 -7.17 -9.13
C ALA A 205 17.20 -6.14 -9.99
N GLU A 206 18.05 -6.62 -10.90
CA GLU A 206 18.79 -5.76 -11.83
C GLU A 206 17.85 -5.04 -12.80
N GLU A 207 16.86 -5.76 -13.35
CA GLU A 207 15.84 -5.18 -14.22
C GLU A 207 14.92 -4.20 -13.49
N VAL A 208 14.56 -4.50 -12.23
CA VAL A 208 13.79 -3.58 -11.38
C VAL A 208 14.55 -2.27 -11.18
N LEU A 209 15.85 -2.34 -10.85
CA LEU A 209 16.68 -1.15 -10.65
C LEU A 209 16.88 -0.33 -11.94
N GLY A 210 16.85 -0.99 -13.09
CA GLY A 210 16.88 -0.35 -14.40
C GLY A 210 15.58 0.35 -14.82
N HIS A 211 14.51 0.27 -14.02
CA HIS A 211 13.22 0.84 -14.38
C HIS A 211 13.23 2.38 -14.37
N PRO A 212 12.60 3.07 -15.34
CA PRO A 212 12.61 4.53 -15.43
C PRO A 212 12.11 5.28 -14.18
N TRP A 213 11.27 4.63 -13.36
CA TRP A 213 10.79 5.20 -12.09
C TRP A 213 11.94 5.56 -11.13
N PHE A 214 13.05 4.81 -11.14
CA PHE A 214 14.22 5.11 -10.31
C PHE A 214 15.13 6.21 -10.88
N HIS A 215 14.81 6.75 -12.07
CA HIS A 215 15.66 7.69 -12.81
C HIS A 215 14.90 8.95 -13.24
N MET A 216 13.80 9.30 -12.53
CA MET A 216 12.94 10.43 -12.88
C MET A 216 13.63 11.80 -12.73
N ASP A 217 14.61 11.90 -11.83
CA ASP A 217 15.36 13.12 -11.52
C ASP A 217 16.83 13.10 -11.99
N ALA A 218 17.20 12.09 -12.79
CA ALA A 218 18.57 11.88 -13.30
C ALA A 218 18.84 12.58 -14.64
#